data_AF-A0A1E7FFT3-F1
#
_entry.id   AF-A0A1E7FFT3-F1
#
_cell.length_a   1.000
_cell.length_b   1.000
_cell.length_c   1.000
_cell.angle_alpha   90.00
_cell.angle_beta   90.00
_cell.angle_gamma   90.00
#
_symmetry.space_group_name_H-M   'P 1'
#
loop_
_entity.id
_entity.type
_entity.pdbx_description
1 polymer ?
#
loop_
_entity_poly.entity_id
_entity_poly.type
_entity_poly.pdbx_seq_one_letter_code
_entity_poly.pdbx_strand_id
1 'polypeptide(L)'
;MGIGSSKQSAGGTLKGAYAPPLPGMAIPKIPNEDKRYGITCPKDKQGGDTMTVMLKGNEKTLTIPKHTITRGVSNVTRPGDKFFWTDYAWKKVIASTLPALPGATTMEAKPMIWASSSKTSRTLNNLDTLSTMGTKVGPLLQECQEELLKQAISHGCNAVLSININVTTDSTDIGSDGAYGKSKLMIATMSGTPCIVVPNTTLPPVTVNIDSSMLIAAEYNYDIYPEKQPI
;
A
#
# COMPACT_ATOMS: atom_id res chain seq x y z
N MET A 1 21.50 -22.64 -22.30
CA MET A 1 21.93 -21.39 -21.65
C MET A 1 20.70 -20.69 -21.09
N GLY A 2 20.67 -20.47 -19.77
CA GLY A 2 19.46 -20.09 -19.03
C GLY A 2 18.98 -18.67 -19.33
N ILE A 3 17.68 -18.55 -19.64
CA ILE A 3 16.94 -17.28 -19.66
C ILE A 3 16.61 -16.95 -18.20
N GLY A 4 17.55 -16.31 -17.50
CA GLY A 4 17.33 -15.85 -16.12
C GLY A 4 16.73 -14.45 -16.11
N SER A 5 15.49 -14.29 -15.65
CA SER A 5 14.98 -13.00 -15.18
C SER A 5 15.25 -12.88 -13.68
N SER A 6 16.06 -11.92 -13.25
CA SER A 6 16.20 -11.59 -11.83
C SER A 6 15.09 -10.61 -11.42
N LYS A 7 14.45 -10.91 -10.29
CA LYS A 7 13.54 -10.02 -9.56
C LYS A 7 14.14 -9.75 -8.20
N GLN A 8 14.16 -8.49 -7.77
CA GLN A 8 14.55 -8.10 -6.43
C GLN A 8 13.48 -7.17 -5.85
N SER A 9 13.07 -7.45 -4.62
CA SER A 9 12.23 -6.56 -3.83
C SER A 9 13.00 -6.11 -2.59
N ALA A 10 12.88 -4.84 -2.25
CA ALA A 10 13.48 -4.25 -1.05
C ALA A 10 12.51 -3.27 -0.41
N GLY A 11 12.65 -3.05 0.90
CA GLY A 11 11.84 -2.10 1.65
C GLY A 11 12.52 -1.63 2.93
N GLY A 12 12.03 -0.55 3.51
CA GLY A 12 12.61 0.04 4.72
C GLY A 12 11.85 1.27 5.23
N THR A 13 12.34 1.83 6.34
CA THR A 13 11.74 2.98 7.04
C THR A 13 12.67 4.19 7.05
N LEU A 14 12.14 5.39 6.80
CA LEU A 14 12.84 6.65 6.97
C LEU A 14 12.55 7.22 8.36
N LYS A 15 13.56 7.28 9.24
CA LYS A 15 13.45 7.83 10.59
C LYS A 15 13.47 9.37 10.53
N GLY A 16 12.57 10.04 11.26
CA GLY A 16 12.71 11.48 11.58
C GLY A 16 11.54 12.41 11.24
N ALA A 17 10.51 11.96 10.52
CA ALA A 17 9.35 12.78 10.18
C ALA A 17 8.03 12.03 10.46
N TYR A 18 7.61 11.98 11.72
CA TYR A 18 6.32 11.40 12.09
C TYR A 18 5.67 12.20 13.22
N ALA A 19 4.35 12.32 13.16
CA ALA A 19 3.56 12.98 14.19
C ALA A 19 3.24 11.96 15.29
N PRO A 20 3.54 12.26 16.57
CA PRO A 20 3.14 11.40 17.68
C PRO A 20 1.62 11.26 17.74
N PRO A 21 1.10 10.18 18.35
CA PRO A 21 -0.33 9.98 18.48
C PRO A 21 -0.97 11.14 19.24
N LEU A 22 -2.20 11.51 18.83
CA LEU A 22 -2.94 12.58 19.48
C LEU A 22 -3.16 12.28 20.99
N PRO A 23 -2.88 13.24 21.89
CA PRO A 23 -3.03 13.03 23.34
C PRO A 23 -4.46 12.64 23.72
N GLY A 24 -4.61 11.64 24.60
CA GLY A 24 -5.92 11.24 25.13
C GLY A 24 -6.79 10.38 24.21
N MET A 25 -6.31 10.02 23.02
CA MET A 25 -7.06 9.18 22.08
C MET A 25 -6.64 7.71 22.14
N ALA A 26 -7.61 6.81 22.31
CA ALA A 26 -7.36 5.38 22.18
C ALA A 26 -7.14 5.02 20.71
N ILE A 27 -5.95 4.51 20.38
CA ILE A 27 -5.64 4.04 19.04
C ILE A 27 -6.43 2.74 18.77
N PRO A 28 -7.27 2.67 17.73
CA PRO A 28 -8.03 1.47 17.42
C PRO A 28 -7.09 0.31 17.09
N LYS A 29 -7.35 -0.87 17.65
CA LYS A 29 -6.59 -2.09 17.34
C LYS A 29 -6.91 -2.52 15.92
N ILE A 30 -5.98 -2.29 15.00
CA ILE A 30 -6.12 -2.71 13.61
C ILE A 30 -5.90 -4.23 13.53
N PRO A 31 -6.82 -4.99 12.91
CA PRO A 31 -6.66 -6.42 12.74
C PRO A 31 -5.56 -6.69 11.70
N ASN A 32 -4.36 -7.01 12.17
CA ASN A 32 -3.16 -7.25 11.34
C ASN A 32 -3.00 -8.71 10.90
N GLU A 33 -3.94 -9.59 11.24
CA GLU A 33 -3.77 -11.03 11.04
C GLU A 33 -4.41 -11.49 9.73
N ASP A 34 -3.58 -12.06 8.86
CA ASP A 34 -4.03 -12.84 7.71
C ASP A 34 -4.83 -14.04 8.20
N LYS A 35 -6.08 -14.16 7.73
CA LYS A 35 -6.97 -15.25 8.16
C LYS A 35 -7.00 -16.32 7.09
N ARG A 36 -6.55 -17.53 7.45
CA ARG A 36 -6.66 -18.71 6.59
C ARG A 36 -7.98 -19.43 6.85
N TYR A 37 -8.71 -19.69 5.77
CA TYR A 37 -9.97 -20.42 5.78
C TYR A 37 -9.81 -21.70 4.97
N GLY A 38 -10.24 -22.83 5.52
CA GLY A 38 -10.41 -24.07 4.76
C GLY A 38 -11.75 -24.03 4.04
N ILE A 39 -11.72 -23.95 2.71
CA ILE A 39 -12.90 -23.87 1.86
C ILE A 39 -13.01 -25.18 1.06
N THR A 40 -14.23 -25.69 0.90
CA THR A 40 -14.49 -26.90 0.11
C THR A 40 -14.99 -26.50 -1.27
N CYS A 41 -14.41 -27.07 -2.32
CA CYS A 41 -14.89 -26.90 -3.68
C CYS A 41 -16.32 -27.46 -3.80
N PRO A 42 -17.32 -26.66 -4.20
CA PRO A 42 -18.68 -27.15 -4.32
C PRO A 42 -18.79 -28.12 -5.51
N LYS A 43 -19.82 -28.96 -5.49
CA LYS A 43 -19.94 -30.12 -6.40
C LYS A 43 -20.11 -29.74 -7.88
N ASP A 44 -20.57 -28.52 -8.11
CA ASP A 44 -20.90 -27.93 -9.41
C ASP A 44 -19.74 -27.13 -10.04
N LYS A 45 -18.60 -26.99 -9.35
CA LYS A 45 -17.46 -26.18 -9.80
C LYS A 45 -16.15 -26.94 -9.82
N GLN A 46 -15.23 -26.50 -10.66
CA GLN A 46 -13.90 -27.07 -10.82
C GLN A 46 -12.79 -26.03 -10.63
N GLY A 47 -11.54 -26.50 -10.59
CA GLY A 47 -10.37 -25.62 -10.50
C GLY A 47 -10.34 -24.56 -11.61
N GLY A 48 -10.26 -23.29 -11.22
CA GLY A 48 -10.30 -22.13 -12.11
C GLY A 48 -11.62 -21.36 -12.10
N ASP A 49 -12.71 -21.95 -11.59
CA ASP A 49 -13.99 -21.26 -11.51
C ASP A 49 -14.03 -20.22 -10.37
N THR A 50 -14.94 -19.27 -10.45
CA THR A 50 -15.21 -18.32 -9.36
C THR A 50 -16.35 -18.84 -8.48
N MET A 51 -16.22 -18.71 -7.16
CA MET A 51 -17.28 -19.00 -6.20
C MET A 51 -17.48 -17.83 -5.25
N THR A 52 -18.70 -17.68 -4.75
CA THR A 52 -19.01 -16.71 -3.70
C THR A 52 -19.16 -17.46 -2.39
N VAL A 53 -18.42 -17.05 -1.37
CA VAL A 53 -18.51 -17.58 -0.01
C VAL A 53 -19.01 -16.50 0.93
N MET A 54 -19.96 -16.84 1.80
CA MET A 54 -20.30 -15.99 2.93
C MET A 54 -19.32 -16.21 4.07
N LEU A 55 -18.49 -15.21 4.35
CA LEU A 55 -17.55 -15.22 5.46
C LEU A 55 -17.97 -14.16 6.47
N LYS A 56 -18.46 -14.60 7.64
CA LYS A 56 -18.90 -13.72 8.74
C LYS A 56 -19.92 -12.66 8.31
N GLY A 57 -20.90 -13.05 7.49
CA GLY A 57 -21.94 -12.15 6.98
C GLY A 57 -21.54 -11.27 5.79
N ASN A 58 -20.29 -11.35 5.32
CA ASN A 58 -19.85 -10.68 4.10
C ASN A 58 -19.72 -11.69 2.96
N GLU A 59 -20.31 -11.37 1.81
CA GLU A 59 -20.09 -12.13 0.58
C GLU A 59 -18.70 -11.81 0.01
N LYS A 60 -17.93 -12.86 -0.27
CA LYS A 60 -16.63 -12.75 -0.95
C LYS A 60 -16.57 -13.66 -2.15
N THR A 61 -16.26 -13.07 -3.29
CA THR A 61 -15.97 -13.82 -4.52
C THR A 61 -14.51 -14.24 -4.53
N LEU A 62 -14.25 -15.52 -4.75
CA LEU A 62 -12.90 -16.09 -4.81
C LEU A 62 -12.77 -17.07 -5.98
N THR A 63 -11.56 -17.17 -6.51
CA THR A 63 -11.24 -18.11 -7.58
C THR A 63 -10.70 -19.40 -6.99
N ILE A 64 -11.26 -20.53 -7.41
CA ILE A 64 -10.82 -21.86 -7.01
C ILE A 64 -9.45 -22.10 -7.65
N PRO A 65 -8.41 -22.47 -6.87
CA PRO A 65 -7.12 -22.77 -7.46
C PRO A 65 -7.25 -23.96 -8.42
N LYS A 66 -6.57 -23.90 -9.57
CA LYS A 66 -6.60 -25.02 -10.54
C LYS A 66 -5.97 -26.29 -9.98
N HIS A 67 -5.05 -26.13 -9.05
CA HIS A 67 -4.36 -27.24 -8.39
C HIS A 67 -4.36 -27.06 -6.87
N THR A 68 -4.57 -28.15 -6.15
CA THR A 68 -4.37 -28.26 -4.71
C THR A 68 -3.12 -29.07 -4.43
N ILE A 69 -2.37 -28.66 -3.40
CA ILE A 69 -1.21 -29.42 -2.94
C ILE A 69 -1.66 -30.27 -1.76
N THR A 70 -1.72 -31.58 -1.98
CA THR A 70 -2.03 -32.57 -0.93
C THR A 70 -0.79 -33.42 -0.73
N ARG A 71 -0.19 -33.35 0.46
CA ARG A 71 1.03 -34.09 0.82
C ARG A 71 2.20 -33.86 -0.16
N GLY A 72 2.37 -32.62 -0.63
CA GLY A 72 3.44 -32.24 -1.56
C GLY A 72 3.18 -32.61 -3.03
N VAL A 73 2.06 -33.29 -3.34
CA VAL A 73 1.66 -33.61 -4.71
C VAL A 73 0.63 -32.59 -5.19
N SER A 74 0.94 -31.93 -6.31
CA SER A 74 0.01 -31.04 -7.01
C SER A 74 -1.02 -31.86 -7.76
N ASN A 75 -2.27 -31.83 -7.30
CA ASN A 75 -3.40 -32.48 -7.96
C ASN A 75 -4.32 -31.43 -8.56
N VAL A 76 -4.99 -31.75 -9.67
CA VAL A 76 -6.06 -30.89 -10.21
C VAL A 76 -7.18 -30.82 -9.17
N THR A 77 -7.64 -29.62 -8.86
CA THR A 77 -8.70 -29.41 -7.87
C THR A 77 -10.01 -29.97 -8.39
N ARG A 78 -10.56 -30.96 -7.69
CA ARG A 78 -11.83 -31.61 -8.01
C ARG A 78 -12.95 -31.09 -7.12
N PRO A 79 -14.21 -31.22 -7.56
CA PRO A 79 -15.36 -30.95 -6.70
C PRO A 79 -15.27 -31.80 -5.42
N GLY A 80 -15.47 -31.18 -4.26
CA GLY A 80 -15.31 -31.80 -2.93
C GLY A 80 -13.92 -31.67 -2.30
N ASP A 81 -12.90 -31.24 -3.05
CA ASP A 81 -11.57 -31.00 -2.48
C ASP A 81 -11.55 -29.77 -1.56
N LYS A 82 -10.76 -29.86 -0.50
CA LYS A 82 -10.50 -28.73 0.41
C LYS A 82 -9.27 -27.96 -0.05
N PHE A 83 -9.37 -26.64 -0.08
CA PHE A 83 -8.24 -25.75 -0.31
C PHE A 83 -8.22 -24.64 0.73
N PHE A 84 -7.05 -24.05 0.93
CA PHE A 84 -6.89 -22.92 1.84
C PHE A 84 -6.97 -21.61 1.07
N TRP A 85 -7.82 -20.72 1.55
CA TRP A 85 -7.89 -19.34 1.07
C TRP A 85 -7.46 -18.40 2.20
N THR A 86 -6.62 -17.42 1.88
CA THR A 86 -6.14 -16.45 2.87
C THR A 86 -6.81 -15.09 2.61
N ASP A 87 -7.57 -14.60 3.60
CA ASP A 87 -8.03 -13.21 3.60
C ASP A 87 -6.87 -12.32 4.01
N TYR A 88 -6.21 -11.76 3.01
CA TYR A 88 -5.09 -10.88 3.25
C TYR A 88 -5.55 -9.56 3.85
N ALA A 89 -5.04 -9.22 5.04
CA ALA A 89 -5.40 -7.99 5.72
C ALA A 89 -4.99 -6.74 4.91
N TRP A 90 -3.93 -6.83 4.09
CA TRP A 90 -3.39 -5.72 3.29
C TRP A 90 -4.35 -5.18 2.25
N LYS A 91 -5.32 -5.98 1.78
CA LYS A 91 -6.37 -5.52 0.87
C LYS A 91 -7.35 -4.54 1.50
N LYS A 92 -7.35 -4.42 2.83
CA LYS A 92 -8.21 -3.48 3.58
C LYS A 92 -7.48 -2.19 3.96
N VAL A 93 -6.18 -2.10 3.68
CA VAL A 93 -5.39 -0.90 3.93
C VAL A 93 -5.72 0.14 2.86
N ILE A 94 -6.05 1.34 3.29
CA ILE A 94 -6.35 2.45 2.39
C ILE A 94 -5.04 2.95 1.79
N ALA A 95 -4.94 2.97 0.47
CA ALA A 95 -3.80 3.53 -0.25
C ALA A 95 -4.25 4.84 -0.92
N SER A 96 -3.57 5.95 -0.62
CA SER A 96 -3.87 7.24 -1.23
C SER A 96 -2.62 8.04 -1.54
N THR A 97 -2.63 8.72 -2.68
CA THR A 97 -1.62 9.74 -3.03
C THR A 97 -1.90 11.08 -2.35
N LEU A 98 -3.10 11.27 -1.77
CA LEU A 98 -3.46 12.47 -1.03
C LEU A 98 -2.79 12.49 0.36
N PRO A 99 -2.46 13.68 0.88
CA PRO A 99 -1.89 13.83 2.22
C PRO A 99 -2.91 13.60 3.34
N ALA A 100 -4.20 13.74 3.04
CA ALA A 100 -5.31 13.50 3.96
C ALA A 100 -6.49 12.87 3.22
N LEU A 101 -7.29 12.09 3.94
CA LEU A 101 -8.51 11.48 3.41
C LEU A 101 -9.72 12.34 3.75
N PRO A 102 -10.55 12.74 2.77
CA PRO A 102 -11.80 13.43 3.06
C PRO A 102 -12.71 12.59 3.99
N GLY A 103 -13.22 13.22 5.05
CA GLY A 103 -14.12 12.56 6.02
C GLY A 103 -13.42 11.64 7.04
N ALA A 104 -12.09 11.60 7.05
CA ALA A 104 -11.31 10.88 8.05
C ALA A 104 -10.18 11.75 8.61
N THR A 105 -9.79 11.47 9.85
CA THR A 105 -8.71 12.15 10.56
C THR A 105 -7.58 11.17 10.83
N THR A 106 -6.35 11.62 10.64
CA THR A 106 -5.14 10.88 10.99
C THR A 106 -4.89 10.99 12.50
N MET A 107 -4.97 9.87 13.20
CA MET A 107 -4.72 9.79 14.65
C MET A 107 -3.23 9.67 14.99
N GLU A 108 -2.52 8.91 14.17
CA GLU A 108 -1.09 8.64 14.35
C GLU A 108 -0.46 8.48 12.97
N ALA A 109 0.69 9.12 12.77
CA ALA A 109 1.54 8.90 11.61
C ALA A 109 2.79 8.15 12.06
N LYS A 110 3.18 7.13 11.32
CA LYS A 110 4.40 6.35 11.56
C LYS A 110 5.49 6.74 10.57
N PRO A 111 6.76 6.35 10.82
CA PRO A 111 7.85 6.64 9.89
C PRO A 111 7.52 6.21 8.46
N MET A 112 7.89 7.05 7.49
CA MET A 112 7.65 6.80 6.07
C MET A 112 8.27 5.45 5.68
N ILE A 113 7.51 4.65 4.94
CA ILE A 113 7.93 3.36 4.41
C ILE A 113 8.13 3.45 2.91
N TRP A 114 8.98 2.58 2.38
CA TRP A 114 9.17 2.43 0.95
C TRP A 114 9.23 0.96 0.54
N ALA A 115 8.86 0.69 -0.70
CA ALA A 115 8.94 -0.61 -1.33
C ALA A 115 9.41 -0.43 -2.77
N SER A 116 10.37 -1.25 -3.20
CA SER A 116 10.82 -1.30 -4.58
C SER A 116 10.69 -2.71 -5.16
N SER A 117 10.40 -2.77 -6.45
CA SER A 117 10.39 -3.99 -7.26
C SER A 117 11.12 -3.69 -8.56
N SER A 118 12.03 -4.58 -8.93
CA SER A 118 12.79 -4.46 -10.16
C SER A 118 12.62 -5.67 -11.06
N LYS A 119 12.66 -5.42 -12.38
CA LYS A 119 12.65 -6.46 -13.40
C LYS A 119 13.63 -6.13 -14.50
N THR A 120 14.53 -7.07 -14.73
CA THR A 120 15.44 -7.02 -15.87
C THR A 120 14.77 -7.61 -17.10
N SER A 121 14.72 -6.84 -18.20
CA SER A 121 14.33 -7.31 -19.52
C SER A 121 15.56 -7.35 -20.41
N ARG A 122 15.97 -8.54 -20.83
CA ARG A 122 16.89 -8.70 -21.97
C ARG A 122 16.04 -8.59 -23.22
N THR A 123 16.13 -7.47 -23.92
CA THR A 123 15.41 -7.29 -25.19
C THR A 123 16.42 -7.23 -26.31
N LEU A 124 16.37 -8.21 -27.21
CA LEU A 124 17.02 -8.18 -28.51
C LEU A 124 16.30 -7.12 -29.37
N ASN A 125 16.92 -5.95 -29.56
CA ASN A 125 16.83 -4.98 -30.66
C ASN A 125 15.51 -4.63 -31.38
N ASN A 126 14.33 -5.11 -30.98
CA ASN A 126 13.09 -4.79 -31.70
C ASN A 126 12.41 -3.53 -31.16
N LEU A 127 12.24 -2.57 -32.07
CA LEU A 127 11.73 -1.22 -31.88
C LEU A 127 10.23 -1.15 -31.52
N ASP A 128 9.51 -2.27 -31.60
CA ASP A 128 8.08 -2.41 -31.20
C ASP A 128 7.85 -2.41 -29.68
N THR A 129 8.87 -2.08 -28.89
CA THR A 129 8.93 -2.34 -27.45
C THR A 129 8.29 -1.27 -26.55
N LEU A 130 7.85 -0.11 -27.08
CA LEU A 130 7.18 0.90 -26.26
C LEU A 130 5.85 0.40 -25.68
N SER A 131 5.02 -0.28 -26.48
CA SER A 131 3.77 -0.90 -26.00
C SER A 131 4.03 -2.04 -25.01
N THR A 132 5.17 -2.72 -25.16
CA THR A 132 5.58 -3.86 -24.31
C THR A 132 6.18 -3.41 -22.98
N MET A 133 6.66 -2.17 -22.87
CA MET A 133 7.13 -1.63 -21.58
C MET A 133 5.96 -1.25 -20.68
N GLY A 134 4.92 -0.61 -21.22
CA GLY A 134 3.71 -0.29 -20.45
C GLY A 134 3.07 -1.52 -19.79
N THR A 135 3.01 -2.64 -20.51
CA THR A 135 2.48 -3.92 -20.00
C THR A 135 3.38 -4.56 -18.94
N LYS A 136 4.66 -4.19 -18.85
CA LYS A 136 5.60 -4.68 -17.84
C LYS A 136 5.65 -3.81 -16.58
N VAL A 137 5.36 -2.51 -16.68
CA VAL A 137 5.36 -1.58 -15.54
C VAL A 137 4.15 -1.78 -14.63
N GLY A 138 2.96 -2.03 -15.18
CA GLY A 138 1.74 -2.25 -14.39
C GLY A 138 1.89 -3.34 -13.31
N PRO A 139 2.34 -4.56 -13.66
CA PRO A 139 2.59 -5.62 -12.68
C PRO A 139 3.67 -5.27 -11.64
N LEU A 140 4.72 -4.52 -12.02
CA LEU A 140 5.76 -4.06 -11.10
C LEU A 140 5.20 -3.09 -10.06
N LEU A 141 4.38 -2.14 -10.50
CA LEU A 141 3.72 -1.19 -9.61
C LEU A 141 2.77 -1.91 -8.65
N GLN A 142 2.04 -2.91 -9.14
CA GLN A 142 1.18 -3.72 -8.28
C GLN A 142 2.00 -4.49 -7.23
N GLU A 143 3.12 -5.11 -7.61
CA GLU A 143 4.03 -5.78 -6.66
C GLU A 143 4.58 -4.79 -5.60
N CYS A 144 5.02 -3.59 -6.01
CA CYS A 144 5.46 -2.56 -5.07
C CYS A 144 4.35 -2.12 -4.11
N GLN A 145 3.15 -1.90 -4.63
CA GLN A 145 2.00 -1.51 -3.83
C GLN A 145 1.67 -2.59 -2.80
N GLU A 146 1.67 -3.86 -3.19
CA GLU A 146 1.43 -4.98 -2.27
C GLU A 146 2.47 -5.02 -1.13
N GLU A 147 3.76 -4.89 -1.45
CA GLU A 147 4.82 -4.86 -0.43
C GLU A 147 4.72 -3.63 0.49
N LEU A 148 4.36 -2.47 -0.04
CA LEU A 148 4.14 -1.26 0.74
C LEU A 148 2.98 -1.44 1.74
N LEU A 149 1.86 -2.02 1.31
CA LEU A 149 0.68 -2.25 2.16
C LEU A 149 0.93 -3.33 3.22
N LYS A 150 1.72 -4.36 2.90
CA LYS A 150 2.16 -5.36 3.89
C LYS A 150 3.03 -4.73 4.98
N GLN A 151 3.97 -3.85 4.60
CA GLN A 151 4.77 -3.09 5.56
C GLN A 151 3.89 -2.18 6.43
N ALA A 152 2.88 -1.52 5.86
CA ALA A 152 1.96 -0.69 6.64
C ALA A 152 1.24 -1.50 7.74
N ILE A 153 0.85 -2.75 7.45
CA ILE A 153 0.23 -3.64 8.44
C ILE A 153 1.21 -4.15 9.48
N SER A 154 2.45 -4.45 9.10
CA SER A 154 3.46 -4.85 10.10
C SER A 154 3.73 -3.70 11.09
N HIS A 155 3.59 -2.46 10.62
CA HIS A 155 3.58 -1.27 11.47
C HIS A 155 2.24 -1.02 12.17
N GLY A 156 1.19 -1.82 11.94
CA GLY A 156 -0.12 -1.69 12.55
C GLY A 156 -0.88 -0.44 12.13
N CYS A 157 -0.76 -0.05 10.85
CA CYS A 157 -1.49 1.04 10.23
C CYS A 157 -2.59 0.51 9.30
N ASN A 158 -3.68 1.27 9.17
CA ASN A 158 -4.82 0.95 8.28
C ASN A 158 -4.84 1.82 7.02
N ALA A 159 -3.94 2.79 6.90
CA ALA A 159 -3.77 3.61 5.71
C ALA A 159 -2.30 3.88 5.40
N VAL A 160 -2.01 4.14 4.13
CA VAL A 160 -0.78 4.75 3.63
C VAL A 160 -1.17 5.98 2.81
N LEU A 161 -0.75 7.14 3.27
CA LEU A 161 -1.05 8.44 2.65
C LEU A 161 0.20 9.04 2.00
N SER A 162 -0.01 10.08 1.19
CA SER A 162 1.06 10.76 0.44
C SER A 162 1.91 9.79 -0.38
N ILE A 163 1.29 8.79 -1.01
CA ILE A 163 2.02 7.83 -1.83
C ILE A 163 2.67 8.56 -3.01
N ASN A 164 4.00 8.44 -3.10
CA ASN A 164 4.80 8.85 -4.24
C ASN A 164 5.27 7.58 -4.98
N ILE A 165 5.20 7.63 -6.31
CA ILE A 165 5.60 6.55 -7.19
C ILE A 165 6.69 7.07 -8.10
N ASN A 166 7.86 6.43 -8.06
CA ASN A 166 8.97 6.71 -8.96
C ASN A 166 9.27 5.46 -9.80
N VAL A 167 9.37 5.63 -11.12
CA VAL A 167 9.77 4.56 -12.04
C VAL A 167 11.04 5.00 -12.74
N THR A 168 12.13 4.28 -12.47
CA THR A 168 13.42 4.51 -13.11
C THR A 168 13.75 3.37 -14.04
N THR A 169 14.35 3.71 -15.17
CA THR A 169 14.86 2.73 -16.14
C THR A 169 16.35 2.93 -16.26
N ASP A 170 17.09 1.87 -15.98
CA ASP A 170 18.54 1.84 -16.11
C ASP A 170 18.93 0.88 -17.23
N SER A 171 19.71 1.39 -18.19
CA SER A 171 20.26 0.60 -19.29
C SER A 171 21.68 0.21 -18.92
N THR A 172 21.86 -1.06 -18.55
CA THR A 172 23.16 -1.59 -18.15
C THR A 172 23.87 -2.24 -19.32
N ASP A 173 25.06 -1.74 -19.64
CA ASP A 173 25.98 -2.31 -20.63
C ASP A 173 26.86 -3.39 -19.98
N ILE A 174 26.26 -4.50 -19.54
CA ILE A 174 27.04 -5.65 -19.06
C ILE A 174 27.41 -6.51 -20.28
N GLY A 175 28.46 -6.08 -20.97
CA GLY A 175 29.06 -6.79 -22.09
C GLY A 175 30.23 -5.99 -22.67
N SER A 176 31.44 -6.48 -22.45
CA SER A 176 32.74 -5.92 -22.85
C SER A 176 32.99 -5.92 -24.36
N ASP A 177 32.02 -5.49 -25.17
CA ASP A 177 32.15 -5.52 -26.62
C ASP A 177 31.17 -4.52 -27.28
N GLY A 178 31.45 -3.22 -27.10
CA GLY A 178 31.06 -2.09 -27.97
C GLY A 178 29.58 -1.89 -28.37
N ALA A 179 28.66 -2.72 -27.88
CA ALA A 179 27.28 -2.79 -28.34
C ALA A 179 26.34 -2.33 -27.22
N TYR A 180 26.08 -1.04 -27.22
CA TYR A 180 25.11 -0.35 -26.36
C TYR A 180 23.76 -1.09 -26.28
N GLY A 181 23.23 -1.33 -25.07
CA GLY A 181 21.79 -1.53 -24.86
C GLY A 181 21.22 -2.96 -24.75
N LYS A 182 22.01 -3.98 -24.39
CA LYS A 182 21.54 -5.39 -24.33
C LYS A 182 20.59 -5.73 -23.17
N SER A 183 20.57 -4.96 -22.08
CA SER A 183 19.64 -5.16 -20.96
C SER A 183 19.07 -3.85 -20.43
N LYS A 184 17.74 -3.83 -20.24
CA LYS A 184 17.04 -2.74 -19.56
C LYS A 184 16.54 -3.24 -18.21
N LEU A 185 16.98 -2.59 -17.14
CA LEU A 185 16.50 -2.77 -15.79
C LEU A 185 15.40 -1.73 -15.55
N MET A 186 14.22 -2.17 -15.15
CA MET A 186 13.16 -1.29 -14.71
C MET A 186 13.02 -1.44 -13.21
N ILE A 187 13.00 -0.32 -12.49
CA ILE A 187 12.83 -0.26 -11.05
C ILE A 187 11.62 0.63 -10.77
N ALA A 188 10.61 0.05 -10.13
CA ALA A 188 9.50 0.81 -9.55
C ALA A 188 9.78 0.97 -8.06
N THR A 189 9.66 2.18 -7.53
CA THR A 189 9.75 2.45 -6.10
C THR A 189 8.52 3.24 -5.68
N MET A 190 7.86 2.78 -4.62
CA MET A 190 6.77 3.49 -3.97
C MET A 190 7.18 3.86 -2.55
N SER A 191 6.84 5.07 -2.14
CA SER A 191 7.03 5.54 -0.76
C SER A 191 5.77 6.21 -0.26
N GLY A 192 5.46 6.08 1.03
CA GLY A 192 4.32 6.74 1.63
C GLY A 192 4.37 6.70 3.14
N THR A 193 3.50 7.48 3.78
CA THR A 193 3.43 7.59 5.24
C THR A 193 2.36 6.64 5.76
N PRO A 194 2.72 5.56 6.48
CA PRO A 194 1.75 4.68 7.09
C PRO A 194 1.13 5.39 8.28
N CYS A 195 -0.19 5.34 8.39
CA CYS A 195 -0.94 6.08 9.40
C CYS A 195 -2.21 5.34 9.83
N ILE A 196 -2.69 5.72 11.01
CA ILE A 196 -3.94 5.24 11.58
C ILE A 196 -4.99 6.31 11.35
N VAL A 197 -5.96 6.00 10.51
CA VAL A 197 -7.06 6.91 10.15
C VAL A 197 -8.38 6.42 10.75
N VAL A 198 -9.21 7.35 11.19
CA VAL A 198 -10.57 7.08 11.68
C VAL A 198 -11.56 8.02 11.03
N PRO A 199 -12.80 7.57 10.74
CA PRO A 199 -13.86 8.45 10.24
C PRO A 199 -14.14 9.58 11.24
N ASN A 200 -14.40 10.79 10.74
CA ASN A 200 -14.67 11.96 11.58
C ASN A 200 -15.91 11.77 12.48
N THR A 201 -16.84 10.91 12.08
CA THR A 201 -18.04 10.56 12.87
C THR A 201 -17.75 9.76 14.14
N THR A 202 -16.56 9.17 14.25
CA THR A 202 -16.17 8.31 15.39
C THR A 202 -15.33 9.03 16.44
N LEU A 203 -14.98 10.29 16.20
CA LEU A 203 -14.21 11.10 17.14
C LEU A 203 -15.16 11.68 18.21
N PRO A 204 -14.89 11.49 19.52
CA PRO A 204 -15.62 12.23 20.54
C PRO A 204 -15.37 13.73 20.35
N PRO A 205 -16.36 14.60 20.65
CA PRO A 205 -16.17 16.04 20.57
C PRO A 205 -14.99 16.43 21.46
N VAL A 206 -13.99 17.10 20.88
CA VAL A 206 -12.87 17.67 21.61
C VAL A 206 -13.46 18.67 22.60
N THR A 207 -13.58 18.25 23.86
CA THR A 207 -13.92 19.15 24.96
C THR A 207 -12.65 19.93 25.23
N VAL A 208 -12.52 21.09 24.59
CA VAL A 208 -11.52 22.07 24.98
C VAL A 208 -11.95 22.53 26.37
N ASN A 209 -11.29 21.98 27.39
CA ASN A 209 -11.43 22.51 28.74
C ASN A 209 -10.67 23.83 28.73
N ILE A 210 -11.36 24.90 28.32
CA ILE A 210 -10.83 26.25 28.42
C ILE A 210 -10.81 26.52 29.91
N ASP A 211 -9.63 26.31 30.50
CA ASP A 211 -9.36 26.71 31.87
C ASP A 211 -9.69 28.19 31.97
N SER A 212 -10.74 28.53 32.72
CA SER A 212 -11.27 29.89 32.82
C SER A 212 -10.25 30.88 33.41
N SER A 213 -9.10 30.38 33.86
CA SER A 213 -7.93 31.14 34.29
C SER A 213 -7.09 31.75 33.14
N MET A 214 -7.28 31.33 31.88
CA MET A 214 -6.61 31.93 30.70
C MET A 214 -7.43 33.01 29.97
N LEU A 215 -8.63 33.34 30.45
CA LEU A 215 -9.36 34.55 30.03
C LEU A 215 -8.73 35.79 30.70
N ILE A 216 -7.49 36.12 30.35
CA ILE A 216 -6.99 37.48 30.56
C ILE A 216 -7.67 38.32 29.49
N ALA A 217 -8.55 39.20 29.94
CA ALA A 217 -9.19 40.23 29.14
C ALA A 217 -8.12 40.95 28.29
N ALA A 218 -8.18 40.77 26.98
CA ALA A 218 -7.63 41.76 26.07
C ALA A 218 -8.57 42.98 26.15
N GLU A 219 -8.41 43.78 27.20
CA GLU A 219 -8.95 45.12 27.24
C GLU A 219 -8.40 45.89 26.04
N TYR A 220 -9.32 46.60 25.40
CA TYR A 220 -9.10 47.46 24.26
C TYR A 220 -7.97 48.45 24.51
N ASN A 221 -7.00 48.51 23.60
CA ASN A 221 -6.23 49.73 23.40
C ASN A 221 -6.18 50.03 21.90
N TYR A 222 -7.20 50.75 21.43
CA TYR A 222 -7.16 51.42 20.13
C TYR A 222 -6.28 52.66 20.28
N ASP A 223 -4.97 52.49 20.14
CA ASP A 223 -4.10 53.64 19.91
C ASP A 223 -3.99 53.92 18.40
N ILE A 224 -4.49 55.10 18.11
CA ILE A 224 -4.60 55.83 16.86
C ILE A 224 -3.24 55.90 16.13
N TYR A 225 -3.16 55.36 14.91
CA TYR A 225 -2.08 55.71 13.98
C TYR A 225 -2.45 57.01 13.24
N PRO A 226 -1.66 58.09 13.34
CA PRO A 226 -1.85 59.25 12.49
C PRO A 226 -1.26 58.98 11.09
N GLU A 227 -2.15 59.15 10.12
CA GLU A 227 -1.92 59.27 8.70
C GLU A 227 -0.75 60.21 8.37
N LYS A 228 0.24 59.72 7.60
CA LYS A 228 1.12 60.56 6.79
C LYS A 228 1.27 59.96 5.40
N GLN A 229 0.54 60.51 4.45
CA GLN A 229 0.79 60.35 3.02
C GLN A 229 2.07 61.13 2.63
N PRO A 230 2.98 60.57 1.83
CA PRO A 230 3.96 61.36 1.11
C PRO A 230 3.41 61.81 -0.26
N ILE A 231 3.74 63.05 -0.57
CA ILE A 231 3.53 63.81 -1.81
C ILE A 231 4.27 63.15 -2.98
#